data_AF-A0AAI9X947-F1
#
_entry.id   AF-A0AAI9X947-F1
#
_cell.length_a   1.000
_cell.length_b   1.000
_cell.length_c   1.000
_cell.angle_alpha   90.00
_cell.angle_beta   90.00
_cell.angle_gamma   90.00
#
_symmetry.space_group_name_H-M   'P 1'
#
loop_
_entity.id
_entity.type
_entity.pdbx_description
1 polymer ?
#
loop_
_entity_poly.entity_id
_entity_poly.type
_entity_poly.pdbx_seq_one_letter_code
_entity_poly.pdbx_strand_id
1 'polypeptide(L)'
;MQFIKEHSSLPVPRVFAYDFDENNSVSAAFILMELLPGTVAMDALGGYEAHRGVIPKEYRQNFYRSVAKCHVQLTSLRLLKIGTIVRNHKGGYEYGPLPGIGGPFDTATAFFSAWADSVKFKWDKETITQMIQRGPIPAERMIAIIENFPSQIKAIVSRLSLCNEGPFPLAHDDFLHSNIMVDENFDVTGIIDWEGAYTVPYELVSFPDFLTAMPVSFDLPRKYDQDGQPLDKELRETWRERGEYIEMVKSAELQDSLLSACLSSKRNQAIAYSYGAYTSVGKLGFYDRVIMELETEE
;
A
#
# COMPACT_ATOMS: atom_id res chain seq x y z
N MET A 1 -13.79 -3.39 9.10
CA MET A 1 -14.42 -2.20 9.75
C MET A 1 -14.72 -2.37 11.24
N GLN A 2 -15.53 -3.34 11.71
CA GLN A 2 -15.89 -3.46 13.14
C GLN A 2 -14.67 -3.52 14.08
N PHE A 3 -13.68 -4.35 13.75
CA PHE A 3 -12.41 -4.45 14.50
C PHE A 3 -11.75 -3.08 14.69
N ILE A 4 -11.65 -2.29 13.62
CA ILE A 4 -11.00 -0.98 13.62
C ILE A 4 -11.74 -0.03 14.57
N LYS A 5 -13.08 0.03 14.46
CA LYS A 5 -13.91 0.90 15.30
C LYS A 5 -13.83 0.55 16.80
N GLU A 6 -13.62 -0.72 17.13
CA GLU A 6 -13.50 -1.21 18.51
C GLU A 6 -12.10 -0.98 19.11
N HIS A 7 -11.06 -0.86 18.28
CA HIS A 7 -9.66 -0.85 18.73
C HIS A 7 -8.91 0.45 18.39
N SER A 8 -9.53 1.42 17.71
CA SER A 8 -8.94 2.73 17.46
C SER A 8 -10.00 3.84 17.38
N SER A 9 -9.53 5.09 17.34
CA SER A 9 -10.37 6.26 17.05
C SER A 9 -10.36 6.63 15.57
N LEU A 10 -9.98 5.71 14.67
CA LEU A 10 -10.04 5.96 13.24
C LEU A 10 -11.48 6.25 12.80
N PRO A 11 -11.70 7.26 11.95
CA PRO A 11 -13.02 7.58 11.44
C PRO A 11 -13.42 6.56 10.37
N VAL A 12 -13.96 5.42 10.79
CA VAL A 12 -14.51 4.38 9.90
C VAL A 12 -16.02 4.26 10.06
N PRO A 13 -16.76 3.86 9.00
CA PRO A 13 -18.19 3.66 9.08
C PRO A 13 -18.56 2.63 10.14
N ARG A 14 -19.51 2.95 11.02
CA ARG A 14 -20.15 1.94 11.87
C ARG A 14 -21.03 1.03 11.02
N VAL A 15 -20.82 -0.29 11.14
CA VAL A 15 -21.68 -1.30 10.51
C VAL A 15 -22.91 -1.56 11.38
N PHE A 16 -24.11 -1.41 10.82
CA PHE A 16 -25.38 -1.65 11.51
C PHE A 16 -25.91 -3.07 11.26
N ALA A 17 -25.88 -3.53 10.00
CA ALA A 17 -26.30 -4.86 9.59
C ALA A 17 -25.56 -5.26 8.31
N TYR A 18 -25.42 -6.55 8.07
CA TYR A 18 -24.94 -7.10 6.80
C TYR A 18 -25.48 -8.51 6.64
N ASP A 19 -25.61 -8.94 5.40
CA ASP A 19 -25.88 -10.33 5.04
C ASP A 19 -25.15 -10.63 3.73
N PHE A 20 -24.32 -11.67 3.74
CA PHE A 20 -23.55 -12.08 2.57
C PHE A 20 -24.24 -13.18 1.76
N ASP A 21 -25.33 -13.77 2.28
CA ASP A 21 -26.13 -14.74 1.54
C ASP A 21 -27.08 -14.02 0.58
N GLU A 22 -26.95 -14.28 -0.71
CA GLU A 22 -27.85 -13.72 -1.73
C GLU A 22 -29.28 -14.26 -1.61
N ASN A 23 -29.52 -15.35 -0.89
CA ASN A 23 -30.86 -15.93 -0.64
C ASN A 23 -31.60 -15.29 0.54
N ASN A 24 -31.14 -14.12 1.01
CA ASN A 24 -31.81 -13.38 2.08
C ASN A 24 -33.11 -12.69 1.59
N SER A 25 -33.85 -12.04 2.50
CA SER A 25 -35.12 -11.36 2.19
C SER A 25 -35.03 -10.22 1.17
N VAL A 26 -33.82 -9.71 0.93
CA VAL A 26 -33.52 -8.64 -0.03
C VAL A 26 -33.04 -9.21 -1.37
N SER A 27 -32.78 -10.52 -1.44
CA SER A 27 -32.30 -11.25 -2.63
C SER A 27 -30.96 -10.71 -3.18
N ALA A 28 -30.12 -10.16 -2.31
CA ALA A 28 -28.79 -9.65 -2.64
C ALA A 28 -27.93 -9.57 -1.38
N ALA A 29 -26.63 -9.84 -1.49
CA ALA A 29 -25.68 -9.54 -0.43
C ALA A 29 -25.63 -8.02 -0.17
N PHE A 30 -25.62 -7.61 1.11
CA PHE A 30 -25.65 -6.20 1.47
C PHE A 30 -24.89 -5.89 2.76
N ILE A 31 -24.57 -4.61 2.92
CA ILE A 31 -24.10 -4.01 4.15
C ILE A 31 -24.83 -2.68 4.37
N LEU A 32 -25.37 -2.49 5.57
CA LEU A 32 -25.93 -1.24 6.05
C LEU A 32 -24.96 -0.61 7.04
N MET A 33 -24.52 0.61 6.75
CA MET A 33 -23.50 1.30 7.56
C MET A 33 -23.76 2.79 7.68
N GLU A 34 -23.03 3.42 8.60
CA GLU A 34 -23.01 4.86 8.84
C GLU A 34 -22.56 5.64 7.59
N LEU A 35 -23.33 6.66 7.21
CA LEU A 35 -22.89 7.66 6.25
C LEU A 35 -21.96 8.64 6.98
N LEU A 36 -20.68 8.65 6.62
CA LEU A 36 -19.70 9.57 7.18
C LEU A 36 -19.93 11.00 6.63
N PRO A 37 -19.69 12.05 7.44
CA PRO A 37 -19.81 13.43 6.98
C PRO A 37 -18.67 13.81 6.02
N GLY A 38 -18.88 14.86 5.24
CA GLY A 38 -17.88 15.40 4.32
C GLY A 38 -18.05 14.91 2.89
N THR A 39 -17.02 15.14 2.07
CA THR A 39 -16.97 14.71 0.65
C THR A 39 -15.70 13.89 0.44
N VAL A 40 -15.71 12.96 -0.51
CA VAL A 40 -14.49 12.27 -0.95
C VAL A 40 -13.46 13.31 -1.38
N ALA A 41 -12.21 13.21 -0.91
CA ALA A 41 -11.18 14.23 -1.13
C ALA A 41 -10.84 14.40 -2.62
N MET A 42 -10.96 13.34 -3.42
CA MET A 42 -10.88 13.39 -4.89
C MET A 42 -11.97 14.25 -5.54
N ASP A 43 -13.16 14.31 -4.95
CA ASP A 43 -14.36 14.98 -5.50
C ASP A 43 -14.62 16.37 -4.90
N ALA A 44 -13.89 16.73 -3.83
CA ALA A 44 -13.97 18.05 -3.21
C ALA A 44 -13.62 19.15 -4.22
N LEU A 45 -14.12 20.38 -4.03
CA LEU A 45 -13.76 21.56 -4.86
C LEU A 45 -13.95 21.40 -6.38
N GLY A 46 -14.94 20.60 -6.81
CA GLY A 46 -15.26 20.38 -8.23
C GLY A 46 -14.58 19.16 -8.84
N GLY A 47 -13.78 18.43 -8.06
CA GLY A 47 -13.34 17.07 -8.35
C GLY A 47 -12.57 16.91 -9.65
N TYR A 48 -12.90 15.85 -10.40
CA TYR A 48 -12.21 15.52 -11.64
C TYR A 48 -12.25 16.64 -12.69
N GLU A 49 -13.40 17.31 -12.84
CA GLU A 49 -13.57 18.37 -13.83
C GLU A 49 -12.72 19.62 -13.51
N ALA A 50 -12.52 19.92 -12.22
CA ALA A 50 -11.77 21.10 -11.80
C ALA A 50 -10.27 20.86 -11.70
N HIS A 51 -9.84 19.72 -11.15
CA HIS A 51 -8.44 19.46 -10.82
C HIS A 51 -8.01 18.00 -11.07
N ARG A 52 -8.75 17.26 -11.92
CA ARG A 52 -8.46 15.87 -12.30
C ARG A 52 -8.34 14.92 -11.10
N GLY A 53 -9.07 15.22 -10.03
CA GLY A 53 -9.06 14.45 -8.79
C GLY A 53 -7.85 14.71 -7.89
N VAL A 54 -6.87 15.51 -8.32
CA VAL A 54 -5.67 15.80 -7.54
C VAL A 54 -5.96 16.83 -6.45
N ILE A 55 -5.51 16.58 -5.22
CA ILE A 55 -5.64 17.54 -4.12
C ILE A 55 -4.94 18.87 -4.48
N PRO A 56 -5.66 20.01 -4.47
CA PRO A 56 -5.06 21.31 -4.79
C PRO A 56 -3.95 21.69 -3.81
N LYS A 57 -2.90 22.36 -4.31
CA LYS A 57 -1.63 22.56 -3.59
C LYS A 57 -1.81 23.29 -2.26
N GLU A 58 -2.72 24.24 -2.21
CA GLU A 58 -3.05 25.03 -1.02
C GLU A 58 -3.64 24.19 0.12
N TYR A 59 -4.28 23.05 -0.16
CA TYR A 59 -4.89 22.17 0.84
C TYR A 59 -4.02 20.97 1.22
N ARG A 60 -3.01 20.62 0.40
CA ARG A 60 -2.15 19.44 0.60
C ARG A 60 -1.55 19.38 1.99
N GLN A 61 -1.04 20.48 2.52
CA GLN A 61 -0.42 20.50 3.85
C GLN A 61 -1.39 20.11 4.97
N ASN A 62 -2.64 20.59 4.92
CA ASN A 62 -3.64 20.22 5.93
C ASN A 62 -4.09 18.78 5.73
N PHE A 63 -4.38 18.41 4.47
CA PHE A 63 -4.76 17.06 4.10
C PHE A 63 -3.73 16.02 4.55
N TYR A 64 -2.46 16.20 4.18
CA TYR A 64 -1.36 15.28 4.52
C TYR A 64 -1.18 15.16 6.03
N ARG A 65 -1.31 16.26 6.78
CA ARG A 65 -1.21 16.25 8.24
C ARG A 65 -2.36 15.45 8.87
N SER A 66 -3.56 15.59 8.34
CA SER A 66 -4.74 14.89 8.83
C SER A 66 -4.70 13.39 8.46
N VAL A 67 -4.24 13.06 7.25
CA VAL A 67 -3.97 11.68 6.81
C VAL A 67 -2.85 11.02 7.62
N ALA A 68 -1.76 11.73 7.93
CA ALA A 68 -0.66 11.21 8.73
C ALA A 68 -1.12 10.71 10.11
N LYS A 69 -2.01 11.46 10.78
CA LYS A 69 -2.63 11.03 12.05
C LYS A 69 -3.42 9.74 11.90
N CYS A 70 -4.17 9.60 10.81
CA CYS A 70 -4.93 8.39 10.53
C CYS A 70 -3.99 7.21 10.20
N HIS A 71 -2.95 7.45 9.40
CA HIS A 71 -1.98 6.43 9.03
C HIS A 71 -1.23 5.88 10.25
N VAL A 72 -0.87 6.74 11.20
CA VAL A 72 -0.30 6.31 12.50
C VAL A 72 -1.29 5.42 13.26
N GLN A 73 -2.56 5.82 13.38
CA GLN A 73 -3.55 5.00 14.10
C GLN A 73 -3.80 3.65 13.40
N LEU A 74 -3.81 3.63 12.07
CA LEU A 74 -3.99 2.43 11.26
C LEU A 74 -2.86 1.43 11.49
N THR A 75 -1.61 1.88 11.35
CA THR A 75 -0.43 1.01 11.54
C THR A 75 -0.14 0.67 13.00
N SER A 76 -0.79 1.36 13.95
CA SER A 76 -0.77 1.00 15.37
C SER A 76 -1.69 -0.20 15.67
N LEU A 77 -2.66 -0.50 14.80
CA LEU A 77 -3.46 -1.72 14.89
C LEU A 77 -2.62 -2.91 14.40
N ARG A 78 -1.99 -3.62 15.33
CA ARG A 78 -1.08 -4.74 15.00
C ARG A 78 -1.63 -6.06 15.51
N LEU A 79 -1.54 -7.10 14.69
CA LEU A 79 -1.96 -8.45 15.07
C LEU A 79 -0.80 -9.45 14.90
N LEU A 80 -0.91 -10.62 15.53
CA LEU A 80 0.19 -11.59 15.61
C LEU A 80 0.48 -12.32 14.30
N LYS A 81 -0.46 -12.34 13.36
CA LYS A 81 -0.32 -13.02 12.08
C LYS A 81 -0.64 -12.08 10.92
N ILE A 82 -0.05 -12.37 9.77
CA ILE A 82 -0.36 -11.77 8.47
C ILE A 82 -1.57 -12.49 7.89
N GLY A 83 -2.67 -11.77 7.66
CA GLY A 83 -3.91 -12.33 7.17
C GLY A 83 -5.08 -11.35 7.20
N THR A 84 -6.23 -11.78 6.66
CA THR A 84 -7.48 -11.03 6.76
C THR A 84 -8.04 -11.12 8.18
N ILE A 85 -8.87 -10.15 8.58
CA ILE A 85 -9.56 -10.19 9.88
C ILE A 85 -10.99 -10.69 9.66
N VAL A 86 -11.31 -11.86 10.20
CA VAL A 86 -12.61 -12.52 10.05
C VAL A 86 -13.35 -12.54 11.38
N ARG A 87 -14.66 -12.33 11.37
CA ARG A 87 -15.49 -12.46 12.57
C ARG A 87 -15.92 -13.92 12.76
N ASN A 88 -15.69 -14.48 13.94
CA ASN A 88 -16.09 -15.84 14.24
C ASN A 88 -17.54 -15.93 14.76
N HIS A 89 -18.08 -17.15 14.84
CA HIS A 89 -19.46 -17.40 15.30
C HIS A 89 -19.72 -16.97 16.76
N LYS A 90 -18.66 -16.77 17.56
CA LYS A 90 -18.76 -16.30 18.95
C LYS A 90 -18.67 -14.76 19.06
N GLY A 91 -18.56 -14.06 17.93
CA GLY A 91 -18.48 -12.61 17.85
C GLY A 91 -17.07 -12.01 18.02
N GLY A 92 -16.04 -12.84 18.21
CA GLY A 92 -14.64 -12.43 18.25
C GLY A 92 -13.98 -12.36 16.86
N TYR A 93 -12.70 -12.03 16.82
CA TYR A 93 -11.90 -11.93 15.59
C TYR A 93 -10.90 -13.08 15.47
N GLU A 94 -10.77 -13.59 14.24
CA GLU A 94 -9.83 -14.64 13.85
C GLU A 94 -9.08 -14.23 12.58
N TYR A 95 -7.96 -14.90 12.34
CA TYR A 95 -7.12 -14.67 11.17
C TYR A 95 -7.60 -15.54 10.01
N GLY A 96 -7.92 -14.91 8.88
CA GLY A 96 -8.28 -15.58 7.65
C GLY A 96 -7.15 -15.59 6.60
N PRO A 97 -7.28 -16.43 5.56
CA PRO A 97 -6.33 -16.50 4.46
C PRO A 97 -6.43 -15.27 3.56
N LEU A 98 -5.33 -14.94 2.90
CA LEU A 98 -5.27 -13.93 1.84
C LEU A 98 -5.69 -14.55 0.49
N PRO A 99 -6.52 -13.87 -0.31
CA PRO A 99 -6.90 -14.34 -1.64
C PRO A 99 -5.67 -14.63 -2.52
N GLY A 100 -5.63 -15.81 -3.15
CA GLY A 100 -4.56 -16.23 -4.06
C GLY A 100 -3.24 -16.66 -3.40
N ILE A 101 -2.94 -16.18 -2.19
CA ILE A 101 -1.67 -16.46 -1.47
C ILE A 101 -1.85 -17.52 -0.37
N GLY A 102 -3.01 -17.53 0.30
CA GLY A 102 -3.31 -18.43 1.42
C GLY A 102 -2.97 -17.80 2.78
N GLY A 103 -2.60 -18.62 3.77
CA GLY A 103 -2.34 -18.18 5.15
C GLY A 103 -3.47 -18.57 6.12
N PRO A 104 -3.55 -17.94 7.31
CA PRO A 104 -2.71 -16.84 7.79
C PRO A 104 -1.26 -17.24 8.05
N PHE A 105 -0.33 -16.27 8.10
CA PHE A 105 1.11 -16.51 8.27
C PHE A 105 1.62 -16.00 9.61
N ASP A 106 2.42 -16.83 10.29
CA ASP A 106 3.09 -16.45 11.54
C ASP A 106 4.33 -15.58 11.32
N THR A 107 4.88 -15.56 10.11
CA THR A 107 6.10 -14.80 9.80
C THR A 107 6.05 -14.09 8.45
N ALA A 108 6.78 -12.97 8.34
CA ALA A 108 6.99 -12.26 7.08
C ALA A 108 7.65 -13.16 6.02
N THR A 109 8.64 -13.95 6.42
CA THR A 109 9.31 -14.93 5.55
C THR A 109 8.33 -15.94 4.95
N ALA A 110 7.39 -16.47 5.76
CA ALA A 110 6.38 -17.40 5.27
C ALA A 110 5.42 -16.73 4.29
N PHE A 111 4.99 -15.50 4.57
CA PHE A 111 4.15 -14.71 3.66
C PHE A 111 4.83 -14.48 2.31
N PHE A 112 6.04 -13.95 2.28
CA PHE A 112 6.76 -13.67 1.02
C PHE A 112 7.10 -14.96 0.26
N SER A 113 7.39 -16.06 0.97
CA SER A 113 7.60 -17.36 0.33
C SER A 113 6.33 -17.85 -0.37
N ALA A 114 5.18 -17.77 0.31
CA ALA A 114 3.89 -18.13 -0.26
C ALA A 114 3.48 -17.22 -1.43
N TRP A 115 3.72 -15.91 -1.31
CA TRP A 115 3.53 -14.96 -2.41
C TRP A 115 4.40 -15.33 -3.60
N ALA A 116 5.70 -15.57 -3.41
CA ALA A 116 6.61 -15.91 -4.50
C ALA A 116 6.25 -17.21 -5.23
N ASP A 117 5.69 -18.19 -4.51
CA ASP A 117 5.25 -19.47 -5.09
C ASP A 117 3.91 -19.37 -5.84
N SER A 118 3.09 -18.37 -5.52
CA SER A 118 1.72 -18.24 -6.06
C SER A 118 1.56 -17.13 -7.09
N VAL A 119 2.38 -16.08 -7.01
CA VAL A 119 2.22 -14.87 -7.81
C VAL A 119 2.47 -15.16 -9.28
N LYS A 120 1.63 -14.58 -10.13
CA LYS A 120 1.79 -14.59 -11.59
C LYS A 120 1.81 -13.17 -12.07
N PHE A 121 2.76 -12.87 -12.94
CA PHE A 121 2.77 -11.57 -13.59
C PHE A 121 1.56 -11.41 -14.52
N LYS A 122 0.99 -10.21 -14.55
CA LYS A 122 -0.27 -9.91 -15.25
C LYS A 122 -0.22 -10.16 -16.75
N TRP A 123 0.94 -9.92 -17.37
CA TRP A 123 1.12 -9.97 -18.82
C TRP A 123 1.89 -11.23 -19.24
N ASP A 124 1.46 -11.84 -20.33
CA ASP A 124 2.19 -12.94 -20.96
C ASP A 124 3.42 -12.45 -21.76
N LYS A 125 4.26 -13.38 -22.20
CA LYS A 125 5.52 -13.10 -22.91
C LYS A 125 5.30 -12.37 -24.23
N GLU A 126 4.23 -12.68 -24.95
CA GLU A 126 3.94 -12.06 -26.24
C GLU A 126 3.54 -10.59 -26.04
N THR A 127 2.64 -10.35 -25.09
CA THR A 127 2.20 -9.02 -24.67
C THR A 127 3.38 -8.16 -24.22
N ILE A 128 4.25 -8.70 -23.36
CA ILE A 128 5.47 -8.01 -22.93
C ILE A 128 6.33 -7.64 -24.14
N THR A 129 6.59 -8.60 -25.04
CA THR A 129 7.42 -8.40 -26.24
C THR A 129 6.87 -7.27 -27.12
N GLN A 130 5.55 -7.21 -27.30
CA GLN A 130 4.88 -6.15 -28.04
C GLN A 130 5.00 -4.79 -27.32
N MET A 131 4.79 -4.75 -26.01
CA MET A 131 4.88 -3.51 -25.21
C MET A 131 6.27 -2.87 -25.24
N ILE A 132 7.34 -3.68 -25.31
CA ILE A 132 8.72 -3.18 -25.24
C ILE A 132 9.49 -3.29 -26.56
N GLN A 133 8.79 -3.43 -27.68
CA GLN A 133 9.42 -3.55 -29.01
C GLN A 133 10.35 -2.38 -29.36
N ARG A 134 10.12 -1.20 -28.78
CA ARG A 134 10.99 0.00 -28.86
C ARG A 134 11.57 0.40 -27.50
N GLY A 135 11.63 -0.56 -26.59
CA GLY A 135 12.09 -0.39 -25.22
C GLY A 135 13.60 -0.20 -25.14
N PRO A 136 14.10 0.18 -23.94
CA PRO A 136 15.52 0.41 -23.70
C PRO A 136 16.34 -0.89 -23.63
N ILE A 137 15.70 -2.06 -23.57
CA ILE A 137 16.33 -3.38 -23.49
C ILE A 137 15.58 -4.41 -24.38
N PRO A 138 16.24 -5.51 -24.79
CA PRO A 138 15.59 -6.61 -25.51
C PRO A 138 14.46 -7.27 -24.69
N ALA A 139 13.48 -7.83 -25.40
CA ALA A 139 12.29 -8.43 -24.79
C ALA A 139 12.63 -9.62 -23.89
N GLU A 140 13.55 -10.45 -24.35
CA GLU A 140 14.01 -11.65 -23.65
C GLU A 140 14.63 -11.30 -22.30
N ARG A 141 15.33 -10.16 -22.22
CA ARG A 141 15.92 -9.67 -20.97
C ARG A 141 14.84 -9.22 -19.98
N MET A 142 13.84 -8.45 -20.44
CA MET A 142 12.75 -8.02 -19.56
C MET A 142 11.93 -9.21 -19.03
N ILE A 143 11.64 -10.17 -19.90
CA ILE A 143 10.95 -11.41 -19.52
C ILE A 143 11.75 -12.15 -18.44
N ALA A 144 13.06 -12.32 -18.63
CA ALA A 144 13.91 -12.96 -17.62
C ALA A 144 13.93 -12.20 -16.28
N ILE A 145 13.95 -10.86 -16.29
CA ILE A 145 13.86 -10.03 -15.07
C ILE A 145 12.55 -10.33 -14.32
N ILE A 146 11.43 -10.34 -15.03
CA ILE A 146 10.09 -10.55 -14.45
C ILE A 146 9.91 -11.98 -13.94
N GLU A 147 10.37 -12.98 -14.68
CA GLU A 147 10.24 -14.40 -14.30
C GLU A 147 11.12 -14.75 -13.09
N ASN A 148 12.28 -14.11 -12.95
CA ASN A 148 13.19 -14.40 -11.84
C ASN A 148 12.87 -13.63 -10.56
N PHE A 149 12.15 -12.50 -10.63
CA PHE A 149 11.91 -11.64 -9.47
C PHE A 149 11.29 -12.36 -8.25
N PRO A 150 10.22 -13.18 -8.38
CA PRO A 150 9.65 -13.87 -7.22
C PRO A 150 10.65 -14.81 -6.53
N SER A 151 11.42 -15.57 -7.30
CA SER A 151 12.41 -16.51 -6.74
C SER A 151 13.59 -15.79 -6.09
N GLN A 152 14.00 -14.63 -6.64
CA GLN A 152 15.01 -13.77 -6.03
C GLN A 152 14.56 -13.20 -4.69
N ILE A 153 13.32 -12.66 -4.60
CA ILE A 153 12.74 -12.20 -3.32
C ILE A 153 12.73 -13.33 -2.29
N LYS A 154 12.27 -14.53 -2.69
CA LYS A 154 12.23 -15.70 -1.80
C LYS A 154 13.62 -16.10 -1.29
N ALA A 155 14.66 -15.94 -2.10
CA ALA A 155 16.04 -16.26 -1.69
C ALA A 155 16.60 -15.28 -0.65
N ILE A 156 16.19 -14.00 -0.70
CA ILE A 156 16.75 -12.96 0.18
C ILE A 156 15.86 -12.62 1.39
N VAL A 157 14.57 -13.00 1.39
CA VAL A 157 13.60 -12.52 2.39
C VAL A 157 13.99 -12.80 3.85
N SER A 158 14.62 -13.94 4.13
CA SER A 158 15.06 -14.29 5.49
C SER A 158 16.12 -13.32 6.04
N ARG A 159 16.85 -12.64 5.15
CA ARG A 159 17.80 -11.55 5.46
C ARG A 159 17.14 -10.17 5.37
N LEU A 160 15.99 -10.05 4.70
CA LEU A 160 15.27 -8.79 4.57
C LEU A 160 14.48 -8.44 5.82
N SER A 161 13.89 -9.43 6.50
CA SER A 161 12.89 -9.12 7.52
C SER A 161 13.48 -8.81 8.89
N LEU A 162 13.40 -7.54 9.27
CA LEU A 162 13.87 -7.05 10.57
C LEU A 162 12.91 -7.44 11.71
N CYS A 163 11.62 -7.61 11.42
CA CYS A 163 10.57 -7.96 12.38
C CYS A 163 9.79 -9.18 11.88
N ASN A 164 10.51 -10.28 11.66
CA ASN A 164 9.96 -11.47 10.99
C ASN A 164 8.77 -12.11 11.71
N GLU A 165 8.66 -11.97 13.04
CA GLU A 165 7.60 -12.60 13.87
C GLU A 165 6.50 -11.60 14.28
N GLY A 166 6.52 -10.37 13.75
CA GLY A 166 5.53 -9.35 14.04
C GLY A 166 5.70 -8.68 15.42
N PRO A 167 4.61 -8.12 16.01
CA PRO A 167 3.25 -8.09 15.47
C PRO A 167 3.16 -7.23 14.20
N PHE A 168 2.23 -7.56 13.31
CA PHE A 168 2.11 -7.00 11.96
C PHE A 168 1.05 -5.90 11.87
N PRO A 169 1.37 -4.72 11.31
CA PRO A 169 0.42 -3.63 11.16
C PRO A 169 -0.70 -3.97 10.19
N LEU A 170 -1.91 -3.50 10.48
CA LEU A 170 -3.02 -3.46 9.54
C LEU A 170 -2.73 -2.41 8.46
N ALA A 171 -2.97 -2.78 7.21
CA ALA A 171 -2.91 -1.90 6.05
C ALA A 171 -4.27 -1.79 5.36
N HIS A 172 -4.48 -0.64 4.72
CA HIS A 172 -5.56 -0.41 3.78
C HIS A 172 -5.03 -0.65 2.37
N ASP A 173 -5.69 -1.47 1.56
CA ASP A 173 -5.18 -1.91 0.26
C ASP A 173 -5.14 -0.77 -0.79
N ASP A 174 -6.10 0.15 -0.73
CA ASP A 174 -6.17 1.34 -1.60
C ASP A 174 -6.22 2.65 -0.76
N PHE A 175 -5.08 3.02 -0.14
CA PHE A 175 -5.01 4.19 0.75
C PHE A 175 -4.81 5.49 -0.05
N LEU A 176 -5.78 5.77 -0.91
CA LEU A 176 -5.84 6.88 -1.85
C LEU A 176 -6.91 7.91 -1.47
N HIS A 177 -6.79 9.15 -1.97
CA HIS A 177 -7.74 10.22 -1.70
C HIS A 177 -9.15 10.00 -2.29
N SER A 178 -9.36 8.97 -3.11
CA SER A 178 -10.68 8.47 -3.51
C SER A 178 -11.40 7.73 -2.37
N ASN A 179 -10.67 7.23 -1.38
CA ASN A 179 -11.21 6.47 -0.24
C ASN A 179 -11.12 7.24 1.09
N ILE A 180 -10.82 8.54 1.01
CA ILE A 180 -10.68 9.43 2.17
C ILE A 180 -11.72 10.54 2.07
N MET A 181 -12.58 10.64 3.08
CA MET A 181 -13.56 11.70 3.24
C MET A 181 -12.93 12.89 3.96
N VAL A 182 -13.29 14.10 3.55
CA VAL A 182 -12.80 15.35 4.13
C VAL A 182 -13.89 16.39 4.35
N ASP A 183 -13.64 17.31 5.29
CA ASP A 183 -14.41 18.54 5.46
C ASP A 183 -13.91 19.69 4.55
N GLU A 184 -14.50 20.88 4.71
CA GLU A 184 -14.14 22.10 3.96
C GLU A 184 -12.66 22.52 4.11
N ASN A 185 -11.99 22.11 5.19
CA ASN A 185 -10.59 22.43 5.46
C ASN A 185 -9.63 21.35 4.96
N PHE A 186 -10.14 20.27 4.35
CA PHE A 186 -9.40 19.06 4.02
C PHE A 186 -8.91 18.28 5.25
N ASP A 187 -9.60 18.40 6.39
CA ASP A 187 -9.40 17.51 7.51
C ASP A 187 -10.15 16.19 7.29
N VAL A 188 -9.52 15.06 7.61
CA VAL A 188 -10.09 13.73 7.39
C VAL A 188 -11.29 13.52 8.32
N THR A 189 -12.45 13.27 7.71
CA THR A 189 -13.70 12.92 8.40
C THR A 189 -14.04 11.44 8.31
N GLY A 190 -13.34 10.70 7.44
CA GLY A 190 -13.64 9.31 7.15
C GLY A 190 -12.61 8.59 6.29
N ILE A 191 -12.43 7.30 6.53
CA ILE A 191 -11.76 6.37 5.62
C ILE A 191 -12.77 5.27 5.29
N ILE A 192 -13.00 5.07 4.01
CA ILE A 192 -13.98 4.13 3.46
C ILE A 192 -13.28 3.06 2.62
N ASP A 193 -14.06 2.14 2.07
CA ASP A 193 -13.58 1.10 1.15
C ASP A 193 -12.50 0.17 1.73
N TRP A 194 -12.81 -0.39 2.90
CA TRP A 194 -11.94 -1.32 3.62
C TRP A 194 -11.91 -2.74 3.01
N GLU A 195 -12.37 -2.91 1.78
CA GLU A 195 -12.19 -4.18 1.10
C GLU A 195 -10.69 -4.46 0.88
N GLY A 196 -10.32 -5.74 0.90
CA GLY A 196 -8.92 -6.12 0.80
C GLY A 196 -8.06 -5.85 2.04
N ALA A 197 -8.49 -5.08 3.06
CA ALA A 197 -7.66 -4.77 4.22
C ALA A 197 -7.16 -6.01 5.00
N TYR A 198 -5.85 -6.04 5.28
CA TYR A 198 -5.17 -7.16 5.93
C TYR A 198 -3.91 -6.69 6.67
N THR A 199 -3.39 -7.52 7.56
CA THR A 199 -2.09 -7.25 8.19
C THR A 199 -0.94 -7.57 7.26
N VAL A 200 0.08 -6.72 7.23
CA VAL A 200 1.21 -6.82 6.29
C VAL A 200 2.56 -6.93 7.01
N PRO A 201 3.59 -7.54 6.39
CA PRO A 201 4.98 -7.33 6.81
C PRO A 201 5.36 -5.85 6.83
N TYR A 202 6.27 -5.44 7.72
CA TYR A 202 6.76 -4.05 7.79
C TYR A 202 7.45 -3.60 6.49
N GLU A 203 7.99 -4.55 5.74
CA GLU A 203 8.63 -4.33 4.45
C GLU A 203 7.64 -3.89 3.36
N LEU A 204 6.33 -4.07 3.59
CA LEU A 204 5.26 -3.61 2.71
C LEU A 204 4.55 -2.33 3.19
N VAL A 205 4.96 -1.74 4.32
CA VAL A 205 4.42 -0.46 4.77
C VAL A 205 4.91 0.66 3.85
N SER A 206 3.98 1.28 3.12
CA SER A 206 4.25 2.30 2.11
C SER A 206 3.60 3.63 2.45
N PHE A 207 4.00 4.68 1.73
CA PHE A 207 3.25 5.94 1.71
C PHE A 207 1.80 5.74 1.20
N PRO A 208 0.86 6.64 1.55
CA PRO A 208 -0.42 6.74 0.85
C PRO A 208 -0.21 6.89 -0.66
N ASP A 209 -1.14 6.38 -1.47
CA ASP A 209 -0.90 6.20 -2.90
C ASP A 209 -0.71 7.49 -3.69
N PHE A 210 -1.25 8.60 -3.19
CA PHE A 210 -1.01 9.93 -3.76
C PHE A 210 0.41 10.48 -3.52
N LEU A 211 1.19 9.81 -2.67
CA LEU A 211 2.62 10.05 -2.47
C LEU A 211 3.46 8.88 -2.99
N THR A 212 2.91 7.99 -3.83
CA THR A 212 3.69 6.89 -4.41
C THR A 212 4.72 7.40 -5.40
N ALA A 213 5.97 6.97 -5.21
CA ALA A 213 7.10 7.32 -6.04
C ALA A 213 8.00 6.10 -6.24
N MET A 214 8.43 5.92 -7.48
CA MET A 214 9.23 4.78 -7.93
C MET A 214 10.66 4.85 -7.38
N PRO A 215 11.21 3.72 -6.89
CA PRO A 215 12.62 3.61 -6.52
C PRO A 215 13.53 3.89 -7.72
N VAL A 216 14.69 4.49 -7.47
CA VAL A 216 15.67 4.83 -8.52
C VAL A 216 16.12 3.59 -9.28
N SER A 217 16.37 2.50 -8.56
CA SER A 217 16.78 1.20 -9.12
C SER A 217 15.74 0.60 -10.08
N PHE A 218 14.45 0.91 -9.90
CA PHE A 218 13.37 0.38 -10.71
C PHE A 218 13.27 1.05 -12.10
N ASP A 219 13.82 2.26 -12.27
CA ASP A 219 13.71 3.06 -13.50
C ASP A 219 15.05 3.18 -14.25
N LEU A 220 15.07 3.99 -15.32
CA LEU A 220 16.25 4.27 -16.12
C LEU A 220 17.14 5.32 -15.43
N PRO A 221 18.45 5.05 -15.25
CA PRO A 221 19.38 5.98 -14.58
C PRO A 221 19.40 7.39 -15.18
N ARG A 222 19.20 7.52 -16.50
CA ARG A 222 19.17 8.80 -17.23
C ARG A 222 18.03 9.76 -16.83
N LYS A 223 17.07 9.30 -16.02
CA LYS A 223 15.97 10.13 -15.50
C LYS A 223 16.32 10.83 -14.19
N TYR A 224 17.51 10.60 -13.66
CA TYR A 224 17.99 11.19 -12.42
C TYR A 224 19.27 11.99 -12.70
N ASP A 225 19.51 13.03 -11.90
CA ASP A 225 20.75 13.81 -11.95
C ASP A 225 21.89 13.13 -11.18
N GLN A 226 23.03 13.83 -11.09
CA GLN A 226 24.24 13.32 -10.45
C GLN A 226 24.07 13.09 -8.94
N ASP A 227 23.10 13.77 -8.31
CA ASP A 227 22.75 13.65 -6.90
C ASP A 227 21.65 12.59 -6.67
N GLY A 228 21.23 11.87 -7.72
CA GLY A 228 20.18 10.87 -7.68
C GLY A 228 18.77 11.46 -7.59
N GLN A 229 18.59 12.76 -7.85
CA GLN A 229 17.29 13.40 -7.81
C GLN A 229 16.56 13.27 -9.16
N PRO A 230 15.22 13.05 -9.17
CA PRO A 230 14.45 12.95 -10.40
C PRO A 230 14.57 14.21 -11.24
N LEU A 231 14.84 14.08 -12.54
CA LEU A 231 14.82 15.22 -13.47
C LEU A 231 13.39 15.72 -13.73
N ASP A 232 12.41 14.83 -13.59
CA ASP A 232 10.99 15.18 -13.66
C ASP A 232 10.58 16.04 -12.45
N LYS A 233 9.98 17.20 -12.73
CA LYS A 233 9.67 18.20 -11.71
C LYS A 233 8.56 17.75 -10.76
N GLU A 234 7.56 17.03 -11.27
CA GLU A 234 6.45 16.52 -10.47
C GLU A 234 6.93 15.44 -9.51
N LEU A 235 7.72 14.48 -10.00
CA LEU A 235 8.32 13.43 -9.17
C LEU A 235 9.26 14.01 -8.10
N ARG A 236 10.04 15.04 -8.45
CA ARG A 236 10.89 15.77 -7.49
C ARG A 236 10.06 16.49 -6.42
N GLU A 237 8.91 17.04 -6.78
CA GLU A 237 7.95 17.61 -5.83
C GLU A 237 7.35 16.53 -4.92
N THR A 238 6.94 15.38 -5.45
CA THR A 238 6.46 14.23 -4.65
C THR A 238 7.51 13.76 -3.66
N TRP A 239 8.80 13.71 -4.05
CA TRP A 239 9.88 13.33 -3.12
C TRP A 239 10.05 14.33 -1.97
N ARG A 240 9.89 15.63 -2.24
CA ARG A 240 9.89 16.65 -1.20
C ARG A 240 8.69 16.49 -0.27
N GLU A 241 7.49 16.30 -0.83
CA GLU A 241 6.26 16.06 -0.08
C GLU A 241 6.34 14.77 0.78
N ARG A 242 7.01 13.71 0.31
CA ARG A 242 7.31 12.52 1.12
C ARG A 242 8.12 12.84 2.37
N GLY A 243 9.15 13.68 2.24
CA GLY A 243 9.96 14.13 3.36
C GLY A 243 9.13 14.90 4.39
N GLU A 244 8.29 15.83 3.91
CA GLU A 244 7.35 16.58 4.76
C GLU A 244 6.33 15.66 5.45
N TYR A 245 5.80 14.66 4.72
CA TYR A 245 4.87 13.68 5.24
C TYR A 245 5.50 12.81 6.35
N ILE A 246 6.76 12.40 6.20
CA ILE A 246 7.50 11.68 7.26
C ILE A 246 7.56 12.54 8.54
N GLU A 247 7.83 13.83 8.44
CA GLU A 247 7.87 14.72 9.62
C GLU A 247 6.48 14.89 10.25
N MET A 248 5.42 14.91 9.45
CA MET A 248 4.03 14.90 9.95
C MET A 248 3.70 13.60 10.68
N VAL A 249 4.15 12.46 10.17
CA VAL A 249 4.02 11.14 10.82
C VAL A 249 4.78 11.13 12.14
N LYS A 250 6.06 11.54 12.16
CA LYS A 250 6.86 11.63 13.41
C LYS A 250 6.18 12.50 14.47
N SER A 251 5.53 13.58 14.05
CA SER A 251 4.79 14.47 14.94
C SER A 251 3.49 13.85 15.47
N ALA A 252 2.91 12.90 14.75
CA ALA A 252 1.67 12.22 15.11
C ALA A 252 1.90 10.89 15.86
N GLU A 253 3.08 10.31 15.73
CA GLU A 253 3.54 9.13 16.46
C GLU A 253 3.63 9.43 17.96
N LEU A 254 2.92 8.62 18.78
CA LEU A 254 2.87 8.81 20.24
C LEU A 254 3.55 7.67 21.01
N GLN A 255 3.43 6.43 20.55
CA GLN A 255 3.85 5.23 21.29
C GLN A 255 5.18 4.65 20.82
N ASP A 256 5.43 4.71 19.51
CA ASP A 256 6.65 4.24 18.87
C ASP A 256 6.91 5.07 17.60
N SER A 257 8.01 4.77 16.91
CA SER A 257 8.41 5.44 15.66
C SER A 257 8.43 4.49 14.46
N LEU A 258 7.58 3.45 14.48
CA LEU A 258 7.66 2.37 13.49
C LEU A 258 7.19 2.80 12.10
N LEU A 259 6.14 3.62 12.00
CA LEU A 259 5.65 4.08 10.69
C LEU A 259 6.67 5.01 10.06
N SER A 260 7.16 6.03 10.79
CA SER A 260 8.16 6.95 10.25
C SER A 260 9.46 6.25 9.89
N ALA A 261 9.89 5.24 10.66
CA ALA A 261 11.04 4.41 10.33
C ALA A 261 10.83 3.61 9.03
N CYS A 262 9.66 2.99 8.85
CA CYS A 262 9.33 2.26 7.61
C CYS A 262 9.28 3.18 6.39
N LEU A 263 8.66 4.37 6.51
CA LEU A 263 8.57 5.35 5.44
C LEU A 263 9.93 5.97 5.08
N SER A 264 10.83 6.09 6.05
CA SER A 264 12.19 6.59 5.83
C SER A 264 13.14 5.54 5.25
N SER A 265 12.82 4.26 5.35
CA SER A 265 13.63 3.15 4.86
C SER A 265 13.52 3.02 3.34
N LYS A 266 14.60 3.38 2.62
CA LYS A 266 14.68 3.20 1.16
C LYS A 266 14.45 1.73 0.77
N ARG A 267 15.05 0.81 1.52
CA ARG A 267 14.85 -0.64 1.41
C ARG A 267 13.38 -1.03 1.46
N ASN A 268 12.64 -0.61 2.49
CA ASN A 268 11.21 -0.95 2.62
C ASN A 268 10.40 -0.34 1.48
N GLN A 269 10.66 0.92 1.13
CA GLN A 269 9.94 1.57 0.02
C GLN A 269 10.24 0.90 -1.32
N ALA A 270 11.44 0.35 -1.53
CA ALA A 270 11.79 -0.41 -2.71
C ALA A 270 11.08 -1.78 -2.77
N ILE A 271 11.01 -2.49 -1.64
CA ILE A 271 10.28 -3.77 -1.53
C ILE A 271 8.78 -3.54 -1.73
N ALA A 272 8.17 -2.61 -0.99
CA ALA A 272 6.75 -2.30 -1.09
C ALA A 272 6.35 -1.89 -2.52
N TYR A 273 7.14 -1.00 -3.15
CA TYR A 273 6.88 -0.58 -4.52
C TYR A 273 6.99 -1.73 -5.52
N SER A 274 8.07 -2.51 -5.46
CA SER A 274 8.29 -3.63 -6.41
C SER A 274 7.24 -4.74 -6.21
N TYR A 275 6.85 -5.03 -4.97
CA TYR A 275 5.76 -5.93 -4.66
C TYR A 275 4.43 -5.48 -5.30
N GLY A 276 4.02 -4.22 -5.10
CA GLY A 276 2.77 -3.70 -5.67
C GLY A 276 2.82 -3.54 -7.19
N ALA A 277 3.96 -3.09 -7.72
CA ALA A 277 4.21 -3.00 -9.15
C ALA A 277 4.07 -4.36 -9.85
N TYR A 278 4.56 -5.44 -9.23
CA TYR A 278 4.45 -6.79 -9.77
C TYR A 278 3.04 -7.36 -9.60
N THR A 279 2.49 -7.28 -8.39
CA THR A 279 1.29 -8.00 -7.97
C THR A 279 0.01 -7.34 -8.48
N SER A 280 -0.12 -6.03 -8.30
CA SER A 280 -1.39 -5.32 -8.54
C SER A 280 -1.43 -4.70 -9.94
N VAL A 281 -0.32 -4.09 -10.38
CA VAL A 281 -0.28 -3.30 -11.62
C VAL A 281 0.18 -4.13 -12.82
N GLY A 282 1.11 -5.07 -12.62
CA GLY A 282 1.82 -5.73 -13.72
C GLY A 282 2.77 -4.76 -14.43
N LYS A 283 3.44 -3.88 -13.69
CA LYS A 283 4.32 -2.85 -14.25
C LYS A 283 5.64 -3.47 -14.72
N LEU A 284 6.03 -3.19 -15.95
CA LEU A 284 7.36 -3.56 -16.46
C LEU A 284 8.42 -2.64 -15.86
N GLY A 285 9.52 -3.21 -15.39
CA GLY A 285 10.59 -2.47 -14.72
C GLY A 285 11.81 -3.32 -14.40
N PHE A 286 12.85 -2.67 -13.85
CA PHE A 286 14.12 -3.31 -13.54
C PHE A 286 14.11 -3.94 -12.13
N TYR A 287 13.31 -4.98 -11.95
CA TYR A 287 13.22 -5.73 -10.69
C TYR A 287 14.57 -6.31 -10.24
N ASP A 288 15.41 -6.72 -11.19
CA ASP A 288 16.76 -7.24 -10.95
C ASP A 288 17.67 -6.21 -10.25
N ARG A 289 17.57 -4.94 -10.62
CA ARG A 289 18.33 -3.86 -10.00
C ARG A 289 17.85 -3.53 -8.60
N VAL A 290 16.53 -3.63 -8.36
CA VAL A 290 15.99 -3.50 -7.01
C VAL A 290 16.57 -4.59 -6.12
N ILE A 291 16.59 -5.85 -6.58
CA ILE A 291 17.21 -6.95 -5.84
C ILE A 291 18.68 -6.66 -5.53
N MET A 292 19.47 -6.22 -6.51
CA MET A 292 20.88 -5.87 -6.28
C MET A 292 21.05 -4.77 -5.23
N GLU A 293 20.22 -3.73 -5.26
CA GLU A 293 20.25 -2.66 -4.24
C GLU A 293 19.99 -3.23 -2.83
N LEU A 294 18.96 -4.09 -2.70
CA LEU A 294 18.60 -4.73 -1.42
C LEU A 294 19.69 -5.65 -0.87
N GLU A 295 20.53 -6.24 -1.73
CA GLU A 295 21.66 -7.08 -1.33
C GLU A 295 22.91 -6.27 -0.94
N THR A 296 23.06 -5.04 -1.45
CA THR A 296 24.23 -4.17 -1.21
C THR A 296 24.11 -3.26 0.01
N GLU A 297 22.89 -2.97 0.47
CA GLU A 297 22.64 -2.24 1.71
C GLU A 297 22.80 -3.18 2.93
N GLU A 298 24.06 -3.52 3.27
CA GLU A 298 24.51 -4.03 4.58
C GLU A 298 25.23 -2.93 5.38
#